data_AF-A0A9X4QTP9-F1
#
_entry.id   AF-A0A9X4QTP9-F1
#
_cell.length_a   1.000
_cell.length_b   1.000
_cell.length_c   1.000
_cell.angle_alpha   90.00
_cell.angle_beta   90.00
_cell.angle_gamma   90.00
#
_symmetry.space_group_name_H-M   'P 1'
#
loop_
_entity.id
_entity.type
_entity.pdbx_description
1 polymer ?
#
loop_
_entity_poly.entity_id
_entity_poly.type
_entity_poly.pdbx_seq_one_letter_code
_entity_poly.pdbx_strand_id
1 'polypeptide(L)'
;MEYSFKMMAGKSIQYKYARGDWSKEAFTSHNRVQNDTTDPGNWAYSSTDTNMQLRIANQGGNKMAIDDYVLRWVDMPMAIYQPRKSYGDDIAYSTEEKSFSLRAAVPYGVAFTINEHPIPADAMDDRGNVLVNDIPLAQGKNVFTLHIEPTAETLNLPFLHG
;
A
#
# COMPACT_ATOMS: atom_id res chain seq x y z
N MET A 1 -17.29 -4.11 0.88
CA MET A 1 -18.46 -3.29 0.50
C MET A 1 -18.71 -3.54 -0.97
N GLU A 2 -19.95 -3.80 -1.37
CA GLU A 2 -20.31 -4.12 -2.75
C GLU A 2 -21.08 -2.93 -3.36
N TYR A 3 -20.75 -2.56 -4.60
CA TYR A 3 -21.44 -1.51 -5.35
C TYR A 3 -21.99 -2.09 -6.64
N SER A 4 -23.22 -1.72 -6.99
CA SER A 4 -23.88 -2.14 -8.23
C SER A 4 -24.33 -0.92 -9.02
N PHE A 5 -24.06 -0.91 -10.33
CA PHE A 5 -24.56 0.09 -11.26
C PHE A 5 -24.99 -0.58 -12.58
N LYS A 6 -25.81 0.12 -13.37
CA LYS A 6 -26.30 -0.38 -14.67
C LYS A 6 -25.66 0.42 -15.79
N MET A 7 -25.10 -0.26 -16.78
CA MET A 7 -24.55 0.38 -17.98
C MET A 7 -24.72 -0.50 -19.22
N MET A 8 -24.77 0.13 -20.39
CA MET A 8 -24.84 -0.59 -21.66
C MET A 8 -23.53 -1.31 -21.96
N ALA A 9 -23.63 -2.54 -22.48
CA ALA A 9 -22.49 -3.29 -22.98
C ALA A 9 -21.77 -2.53 -24.12
N GLY A 10 -20.45 -2.69 -24.19
CA GLY A 10 -19.59 -2.03 -25.16
C GLY A 10 -19.16 -0.61 -24.78
N LYS A 11 -19.73 -0.02 -23.72
CA LYS A 11 -19.27 1.26 -23.16
C LYS A 11 -18.03 1.07 -22.29
N SER A 12 -17.18 2.08 -22.26
CA SER A 12 -16.02 2.14 -21.36
C SER A 12 -16.28 3.09 -20.20
N ILE A 13 -15.76 2.74 -19.02
CA ILE A 13 -15.68 3.63 -17.86
C ILE A 13 -14.24 3.80 -17.44
N GLN A 14 -13.97 4.98 -16.87
CA GLN A 14 -12.81 5.25 -16.05
C GLN A 14 -13.30 5.59 -14.65
N TYR A 15 -12.64 5.04 -13.64
CA TYR A 15 -12.96 5.30 -12.24
C TYR A 15 -11.71 5.14 -11.39
N LYS A 16 -11.73 5.68 -10.18
CA LYS A 16 -10.68 5.51 -9.21
C LYS A 16 -11.26 5.42 -7.80
N TYR A 17 -10.47 4.92 -6.86
CA TYR A 17 -10.84 4.84 -5.46
C TYR A 17 -10.23 6.01 -4.71
N ALA A 18 -10.99 6.64 -3.83
CA ALA A 18 -10.51 7.76 -3.02
C ALA A 18 -11.14 7.72 -1.63
N ARG A 19 -10.38 8.12 -0.61
CA ARG A 19 -10.88 8.25 0.75
C ARG A 19 -11.34 9.68 1.00
N GLY A 20 -12.61 9.94 0.69
CA GLY A 20 -13.26 11.24 0.89
C GLY A 20 -13.01 12.23 -0.23
N ASP A 21 -11.75 12.50 -0.57
CA ASP A 21 -11.38 13.44 -1.64
C ASP A 21 -10.32 12.84 -2.59
N TRP A 22 -10.26 13.38 -3.82
CA TRP A 22 -9.39 12.85 -4.87
C TRP A 22 -7.88 13.01 -4.60
N SER A 23 -7.46 13.89 -3.68
CA SER A 23 -6.04 13.99 -3.29
C SER A 23 -5.60 12.81 -2.42
N LYS A 24 -6.55 12.01 -1.92
CA LYS A 24 -6.34 10.78 -1.16
C LYS A 24 -6.79 9.57 -1.97
N GLU A 25 -6.41 9.54 -3.23
CA GLU A 25 -6.69 8.42 -4.12
C GLU A 25 -5.89 7.17 -3.72
N ALA A 26 -6.39 6.02 -4.16
CA ALA A 26 -5.77 4.74 -3.92
C ALA A 26 -4.89 4.32 -5.10
N PHE A 27 -3.75 3.73 -4.78
CA PHE A 27 -3.05 2.88 -5.73
C PHE A 27 -3.83 1.58 -5.90
N THR A 28 -3.93 1.14 -7.15
CA THR A 28 -4.66 -0.07 -7.54
C THR A 28 -3.81 -0.92 -8.47
N SER A 29 -4.16 -2.20 -8.61
CA SER A 29 -3.70 -3.00 -9.74
C SER A 29 -4.65 -2.79 -10.92
N HIS A 30 -4.21 -2.03 -11.92
CA HIS A 30 -4.92 -1.77 -13.17
C HIS A 30 -5.20 -3.06 -13.95
N ASN A 31 -4.27 -4.01 -13.88
CA ASN A 31 -4.41 -5.34 -14.47
C ASN A 31 -5.26 -6.30 -13.64
N ARG A 32 -5.67 -5.91 -12.43
CA ARG A 32 -6.45 -6.75 -11.48
C ARG A 32 -5.71 -8.05 -11.14
N VAL A 33 -4.39 -7.97 -11.02
CA VAL A 33 -3.51 -9.09 -10.66
C VAL A 33 -2.89 -8.80 -9.30
N GLN A 34 -3.00 -9.78 -8.40
CA GLN A 34 -2.38 -9.68 -7.09
C GLN A 34 -0.84 -9.69 -7.24
N ASN A 35 -0.16 -8.76 -6.55
CA ASN A 35 1.30 -8.60 -6.56
C ASN A 35 1.91 -8.36 -7.95
N ASP A 36 1.23 -7.61 -8.81
CA ASP A 36 1.72 -7.27 -10.15
C ASP A 36 2.89 -6.29 -10.13
N THR A 37 4.11 -6.80 -10.28
CA THR A 37 5.33 -5.97 -10.32
C THR A 37 5.45 -5.10 -11.56
N THR A 38 4.63 -5.34 -12.59
CA THR A 38 4.58 -4.52 -13.81
C THR A 38 3.63 -3.33 -13.67
N ASP A 39 2.78 -3.34 -12.63
CA ASP A 39 1.84 -2.27 -12.35
C ASP A 39 2.45 -1.19 -11.44
N PRO A 40 2.52 0.07 -11.90
CA PRO A 40 3.01 1.21 -11.12
C PRO A 40 2.38 1.36 -9.73
N GLY A 41 1.13 0.93 -9.55
CA GLY A 41 0.40 1.04 -8.28
C GLY A 41 1.06 0.27 -7.13
N ASN A 42 1.78 -0.82 -7.41
CA ASN A 42 2.46 -1.60 -6.37
C ASN A 42 3.70 -0.89 -5.80
N TRP A 43 4.31 -0.01 -6.60
CA TRP A 43 5.51 0.74 -6.25
C TRP A 43 5.18 2.04 -5.53
N ALA A 44 3.94 2.56 -5.59
CA ALA A 44 3.45 3.75 -4.86
C ALA A 44 4.25 5.05 -5.04
N TYR A 45 5.17 5.11 -6.00
CA TYR A 45 5.93 6.32 -6.35
C TYR A 45 5.74 6.73 -7.81
N SER A 46 4.99 5.95 -8.59
CA SER A 46 4.86 6.09 -10.04
C SER A 46 3.42 6.30 -10.50
N SER A 47 3.27 7.30 -11.37
CA SER A 47 2.09 7.71 -12.12
C SER A 47 1.03 8.51 -11.34
N THR A 48 0.68 9.67 -11.89
CA THR A 48 -0.53 10.44 -11.54
C THR A 48 -1.79 9.90 -12.20
N ASP A 49 -1.66 8.94 -13.12
CA ASP A 49 -2.79 8.22 -13.74
C ASP A 49 -3.02 6.90 -13.01
N THR A 50 -3.87 6.96 -11.99
CA THR A 50 -4.36 5.83 -11.18
C THR A 50 -5.74 5.34 -11.62
N ASN A 51 -6.22 5.82 -12.79
CA ASN A 51 -7.56 5.51 -13.23
C ASN A 51 -7.67 4.05 -13.68
N MET A 52 -8.54 3.30 -13.02
CA MET A 52 -9.00 2.01 -13.50
C MET A 52 -9.78 2.20 -14.79
N GLN A 53 -9.42 1.42 -15.81
CA GLN A 53 -10.17 1.37 -17.07
C GLN A 53 -10.94 0.05 -17.16
N LEU A 54 -12.15 0.13 -17.67
CA LEU A 54 -13.01 -1.03 -17.86
C LEU A 54 -13.91 -0.87 -19.08
N ARG A 55 -13.97 -1.91 -19.91
CA ARG A 55 -14.98 -2.04 -20.95
C ARG A 55 -16.08 -2.98 -20.48
N ILE A 56 -17.32 -2.50 -20.46
CA ILE A 56 -18.46 -3.29 -20.02
C ILE A 56 -18.77 -4.36 -21.05
N ALA A 57 -18.85 -5.60 -20.57
CA ALA A 57 -19.25 -6.76 -21.35
C ALA A 57 -20.35 -7.53 -20.61
N ASN A 58 -21.15 -8.30 -21.35
CA ASN A 58 -22.07 -9.26 -20.75
C ASN A 58 -21.30 -10.56 -20.50
N GLN A 59 -21.02 -10.88 -19.23
CA GLN A 59 -20.36 -12.13 -18.82
C GLN A 59 -21.38 -13.24 -18.51
N GLY A 60 -22.64 -13.04 -18.90
CA GLY A 60 -23.76 -13.95 -18.62
C GLY A 60 -24.81 -13.28 -17.73
N GLY A 61 -26.08 -13.62 -17.94
CA GLY A 61 -27.19 -13.11 -17.12
C GLY A 61 -27.35 -11.59 -17.12
N ASN A 62 -26.81 -10.88 -18.12
CA ASN A 62 -26.75 -9.42 -18.21
C ASN A 62 -25.95 -8.77 -17.07
N LYS A 63 -24.89 -9.44 -16.61
CA LYS A 63 -24.03 -9.00 -15.50
C LYS A 63 -22.55 -9.10 -15.87
N MET A 64 -21.75 -8.39 -15.09
CA MET A 64 -20.29 -8.44 -15.10
C MET A 64 -19.81 -8.30 -13.66
N ALA A 65 -18.84 -9.12 -13.24
CA ALA A 65 -18.16 -8.99 -11.97
C ALA A 65 -16.84 -8.23 -12.15
N ILE A 66 -16.51 -7.38 -11.19
CA ILE A 66 -15.29 -6.56 -11.19
C ILE A 66 -14.64 -6.75 -9.83
N ASP A 67 -13.50 -7.43 -9.83
CA ASP A 67 -12.68 -7.69 -8.63
C ASP A 67 -11.41 -6.85 -8.72
N ASP A 68 -11.43 -5.68 -8.11
CA ASP A 68 -10.31 -4.74 -8.10
C ASP A 68 -9.48 -4.88 -6.81
N TYR A 69 -8.16 -4.76 -6.96
CA TYR A 69 -7.23 -4.77 -5.83
C TYR A 69 -6.84 -3.33 -5.49
N VAL A 70 -7.43 -2.80 -4.40
CA VAL A 70 -6.99 -1.55 -3.78
C VAL A 70 -5.80 -1.85 -2.88
N LEU A 71 -4.64 -1.30 -3.22
CA LEU A 71 -3.37 -1.65 -2.61
C LEU A 71 -3.12 -0.80 -1.35
N ARG A 72 -3.15 0.53 -1.50
CA ARG A 72 -2.96 1.51 -0.42
C ARG A 72 -3.36 2.91 -0.88
N TRP A 73 -3.39 3.87 0.03
CA TRP A 73 -3.71 5.27 -0.28
C TRP A 73 -2.43 6.08 -0.49
N VAL A 74 -2.47 7.06 -1.39
CA VAL A 74 -1.31 7.92 -1.69
C VAL A 74 -0.81 8.69 -0.47
N ASP A 75 -1.72 9.06 0.43
CA ASP A 75 -1.43 9.76 1.68
C ASP A 75 -1.07 8.81 2.84
N MET A 76 -1.16 7.49 2.63
CA MET A 76 -0.88 6.47 3.65
C MET A 76 -0.10 5.29 3.03
N PRO A 77 1.16 5.51 2.65
CA PRO A 77 1.97 4.49 1.97
C PRO A 77 2.38 3.33 2.89
N MET A 78 2.35 3.54 4.21
CA MET A 78 2.69 2.53 5.22
C MET A 78 1.48 2.17 6.09
N ALA A 79 1.24 0.87 6.26
CA ALA A 79 0.27 0.34 7.20
C ALA A 79 0.98 -0.45 8.30
N ILE A 80 0.61 -0.19 9.55
CA ILE A 80 1.16 -0.89 10.72
C ILE A 80 0.07 -1.81 11.26
N TYR A 81 0.43 -3.05 11.58
CA TYR A 81 -0.46 -4.06 12.15
C TYR A 81 -0.09 -4.40 13.59
N GLN A 82 1.20 -4.37 13.91
CA GLN A 82 1.75 -4.51 15.26
C GLN A 82 2.77 -3.41 15.50
N PRO A 83 2.87 -2.84 16.70
CA PRO A 83 2.23 -3.28 17.95
C PRO A 83 0.76 -2.88 18.08
N ARG A 84 0.31 -1.89 17.30
CA ARG A 84 -1.09 -1.50 17.17
C ARG A 84 -1.39 -1.23 15.72
N LYS A 85 -2.61 -1.55 15.31
CA LYS A 85 -3.04 -1.28 13.94
C LYS A 85 -3.13 0.23 13.70
N SER A 86 -2.40 0.74 12.73
CA SER A 86 -2.49 2.12 12.26
C SER A 86 -2.43 2.18 10.74
N TYR A 87 -3.13 3.18 10.21
CA TYR A 87 -3.17 3.52 8.81
C TYR A 87 -2.77 4.99 8.73
N GLY A 88 -1.48 5.30 8.86
CA GLY A 88 -0.94 6.66 8.72
C GLY A 88 -1.01 7.60 9.93
N ASP A 89 -1.61 7.19 11.05
CA ASP A 89 -1.61 7.98 12.29
C ASP A 89 -0.48 7.53 13.24
N ASP A 90 -0.03 8.46 14.09
CA ASP A 90 0.90 8.16 15.18
C ASP A 90 0.32 7.11 16.13
N ILE A 91 1.16 6.13 16.50
CA ILE A 91 0.79 5.09 17.45
C ILE A 91 1.33 5.44 18.83
N ALA A 92 0.44 5.48 19.81
CA ALA A 92 0.79 5.50 21.22
C ALA A 92 0.08 4.36 21.97
N TYR A 93 0.82 3.65 22.83
CA TYR A 93 0.32 2.62 23.72
C TYR A 93 1.28 2.45 24.92
N SER A 94 0.80 1.80 25.98
CA SER A 94 1.60 1.41 27.14
C SER A 94 1.73 -0.11 27.18
N THR A 95 2.87 -0.61 27.66
CA THR A 95 3.16 -2.03 27.81
C THR A 95 4.12 -2.25 28.98
N GLU A 96 4.05 -3.43 29.59
CA GLU A 96 5.01 -3.91 30.60
C GLU A 96 6.12 -4.78 29.99
N GLU A 97 6.00 -5.09 28.70
CA GLU A 97 6.97 -5.88 27.95
C GLU A 97 8.30 -5.14 27.80
N LYS A 98 9.39 -5.90 27.71
CA LYS A 98 10.76 -5.37 27.49
C LYS A 98 11.09 -5.15 26.02
N SER A 99 10.23 -5.63 25.12
CA SER A 99 10.37 -5.48 23.68
C SER A 99 9.01 -5.45 23.00
N PHE A 100 8.98 -5.10 21.72
CA PHE A 100 7.80 -5.26 20.88
C PHE A 100 8.18 -5.78 19.48
N SER A 101 7.19 -6.32 18.78
CA SER A 101 7.31 -6.65 17.35
C SER A 101 6.63 -5.58 16.49
N LEU A 102 7.32 -5.17 15.44
CA LEU A 102 6.77 -4.35 14.37
C LEU A 102 6.35 -5.25 13.22
N ARG A 103 5.06 -5.22 12.88
CA ARG A 103 4.54 -5.83 11.64
C ARG A 103 3.90 -4.75 10.80
N ALA A 104 4.38 -4.57 9.58
CA ALA A 104 3.93 -3.51 8.69
C ALA A 104 3.84 -3.99 7.23
N ALA A 105 3.17 -3.19 6.39
CA ALA A 105 3.19 -3.32 4.95
C ALA A 105 3.55 -1.96 4.34
N VAL A 106 4.51 -1.97 3.41
CA VAL A 106 5.07 -0.79 2.74
C VAL A 106 5.08 -1.00 1.22
N PRO A 107 5.38 0.03 0.40
CA PRO A 107 5.52 -0.13 -1.03
C PRO A 107 6.67 -1.02 -1.45
N TYR A 108 6.60 -1.53 -2.68
CA TYR A 108 7.67 -2.36 -3.22
C TYR A 108 8.91 -1.50 -3.47
N GLY A 109 10.09 -2.09 -3.24
CA GLY A 109 11.35 -1.44 -3.55
C GLY A 109 11.62 -0.18 -2.73
N VAL A 110 11.21 -0.15 -1.46
CA VAL A 110 11.59 0.91 -0.51
C VAL A 110 12.75 0.49 0.38
N ALA A 111 13.55 1.47 0.80
CA ALA A 111 14.34 1.34 2.01
C ALA A 111 13.45 1.64 3.22
N PHE A 112 13.62 0.90 4.32
CA PHE A 112 12.89 1.13 5.58
C PHE A 112 13.89 1.29 6.71
N THR A 113 13.80 2.41 7.43
CA THR A 113 14.55 2.68 8.66
C THR A 113 13.66 2.81 9.90
N ILE A 114 14.21 2.40 11.04
CA ILE A 114 13.71 2.67 12.40
C ILE A 114 14.76 3.54 13.09
N ASN A 115 14.37 4.73 13.56
CA ASN A 115 15.28 5.72 14.14
C ASN A 115 16.49 5.99 13.23
N GLU A 116 16.25 6.18 11.93
CA GLU A 116 17.27 6.43 10.89
C GLU A 116 18.22 5.25 10.60
N HIS A 117 18.06 4.11 11.28
CA HIS A 117 18.85 2.90 11.03
C HIS A 117 18.07 1.92 10.15
N PRO A 118 18.69 1.31 9.12
CA PRO A 118 18.04 0.27 8.33
C PRO A 118 17.52 -0.88 9.19
N ILE A 119 16.35 -1.41 8.84
CA ILE A 119 15.85 -2.67 9.43
C ILE A 119 16.77 -3.84 9.05
N PRO A 120 16.72 -4.97 9.77
CA PRO A 120 17.44 -6.18 9.38
C PRO A 120 17.12 -6.60 7.94
N ALA A 121 18.10 -7.13 7.22
CA ALA A 121 17.98 -7.43 5.78
C ALA A 121 16.91 -8.49 5.46
N ASP A 122 16.60 -9.38 6.40
CA ASP A 122 15.59 -10.42 6.32
C ASP A 122 14.23 -10.01 6.91
N ALA A 123 14.12 -8.78 7.44
CA ALA A 123 12.90 -8.29 8.07
C ALA A 123 11.86 -7.77 7.07
N MET A 124 12.17 -7.70 5.78
CA MET A 124 11.25 -7.26 4.74
C MET A 124 11.37 -8.14 3.49
N ASP A 125 10.24 -8.63 2.98
CA ASP A 125 10.19 -9.36 1.72
C ASP A 125 10.15 -8.44 0.48
N ASP A 126 10.25 -9.03 -0.70
CA ASP A 126 10.20 -8.34 -2.00
C ASP A 126 8.86 -7.63 -2.28
N ARG A 127 7.83 -7.91 -1.47
CA ARG A 127 6.48 -7.35 -1.54
C ARG A 127 6.22 -6.32 -0.43
N GLY A 128 7.25 -5.90 0.29
CA GLY A 128 7.14 -4.88 1.33
C GLY A 128 6.37 -5.36 2.56
N ASN A 129 6.25 -6.67 2.80
CA ASN A 129 5.78 -7.17 4.08
C ASN A 129 6.93 -7.14 5.08
N VAL A 130 6.72 -6.48 6.22
CA VAL A 130 7.76 -6.21 7.21
C VAL A 130 7.43 -6.94 8.51
N LEU A 131 8.43 -7.64 9.07
CA LEU A 131 8.41 -8.20 10.40
C LEU A 131 9.77 -8.00 11.09
N VAL A 132 9.79 -7.10 12.08
CA VAL A 132 10.94 -6.94 12.98
C VAL A 132 10.51 -7.39 14.37
N ASN A 133 11.20 -8.39 14.91
CA ASN A 133 10.94 -8.91 16.25
C ASN A 133 11.89 -8.29 17.29
N ASP A 134 11.50 -8.38 18.55
CA ASP A 134 12.34 -8.09 19.70
C ASP A 134 12.98 -6.68 19.71
N ILE A 135 12.25 -5.67 19.22
CA ILE A 135 12.70 -4.27 19.30
C ILE A 135 12.70 -3.86 20.77
N PRO A 136 13.86 -3.51 21.36
CA PRO A 136 14.00 -3.33 22.80
C PRO A 136 13.29 -2.06 23.28
N LEU A 137 12.73 -2.13 24.47
CA LEU A 137 12.11 -1.00 25.18
C LEU A 137 12.91 -0.68 26.44
N ALA A 138 13.18 0.60 26.65
CA ALA A 138 13.66 1.13 27.92
C ALA A 138 12.49 1.36 28.90
N GLN A 139 12.78 1.39 30.19
CA GLN A 139 11.78 1.81 31.17
C GLN A 139 11.40 3.27 30.94
N GLY A 140 10.09 3.55 30.90
CA GLY A 140 9.56 4.89 30.65
C GLY A 140 9.11 5.09 29.19
N LYS A 141 9.22 6.33 28.70
CA LYS A 141 8.76 6.70 27.37
C LYS A 141 9.79 6.28 26.31
N ASN A 142 9.36 5.43 25.37
CA ASN A 142 10.11 5.11 24.16
C ASN A 142 9.48 5.85 22.98
N VAL A 143 10.31 6.32 22.04
CA VAL A 143 9.86 6.96 20.80
C VAL A 143 10.61 6.30 19.65
N PHE A 144 9.87 5.86 18.63
CA PHE A 144 10.42 5.27 17.42
C PHE A 144 9.92 6.04 16.21
N THR A 145 10.84 6.47 15.36
CA THR A 145 10.53 7.09 14.06
C THR A 145 10.66 6.04 12.98
N LEU A 146 9.59 5.81 12.22
CA LEU A 146 9.55 4.90 11.09
C LEU A 146 9.62 5.71 9.80
N HIS A 147 10.49 5.32 8.87
CA HIS A 147 10.65 6.03 7.60
C HIS A 147 10.83 5.06 6.44
N ILE A 148 10.18 5.39 5.31
CA ILE A 148 10.36 4.69 4.04
C ILE A 148 10.67 5.68 2.92
N GLU A 149 11.52 5.26 1.99
CA GLU A 149 11.85 6.00 0.77
C GLU A 149 12.12 5.03 -0.39
N PRO A 150 11.84 5.40 -1.64
CA PRO A 150 12.15 4.54 -2.79
C PRO A 150 13.67 4.32 -2.91
N THR A 151 14.08 3.09 -3.22
CA THR A 151 15.50 2.80 -3.49
C THR A 151 15.94 3.43 -4.82
N ALA A 152 17.25 3.53 -5.01
CA ALA A 152 17.81 3.98 -6.29
C ALA A 152 17.39 3.08 -7.47
N GLU A 153 17.25 1.77 -7.24
CA GLU A 153 16.75 0.84 -8.26
C GLU A 153 15.30 1.14 -8.62
N THR A 154 14.46 1.34 -7.60
CA THR A 154 13.06 1.72 -7.79
C THR A 154 12.97 3.01 -8.57
N LEU A 155 13.73 4.06 -8.19
CA LEU A 155 13.73 5.35 -8.86
C LEU A 155 14.12 5.29 -10.35
N ASN A 156 14.80 4.24 -10.81
CA ASN A 156 15.20 4.05 -12.19
C ASN A 156 14.20 3.21 -13.01
N LEU A 157 13.04 2.84 -12.45
CA LEU A 157 12.05 2.06 -13.16
C LEU A 157 11.45 2.86 -14.33
N PRO A 158 11.27 2.24 -15.53
CA PRO A 158 10.89 2.97 -16.74
C PRO A 158 9.60 3.79 -16.63
N PHE A 159 8.67 3.37 -15.79
CA PHE A 159 7.35 3.99 -15.61
C PHE A 159 7.32 5.16 -14.60
N LEU A 160 8.43 5.48 -13.92
CA LEU A 160 8.53 6.64 -13.01
C LEU A 160 8.90 7.95 -13.71
N HIS A 161 9.38 7.88 -14.94
CA HIS A 161 9.87 9.03 -15.72
C HIS A 161 8.97 9.36 -16.92
N GLY A 162 7.80 8.72 -17.00
CA GLY A 162 6.83 8.86 -18.10
C GLY A 162 5.87 10.02 -17.94
#